data_AF-A0A2J6XVT4-F1
#
_entry.id   AF-A0A2J6XVT4-F1
#
_cell.length_a   1.000
_cell.length_b   1.000
_cell.length_c   1.000
_cell.angle_alpha   90.00
_cell.angle_beta   90.00
_cell.angle_gamma   90.00
#
_symmetry.space_group_name_H-M   'P 1'
#
loop_
_entity.id
_entity.type
_entity.pdbx_description
1 polymer ?
#
loop_
_entity_poly.entity_id
_entity_poly.type
_entity_poly.pdbx_seq_one_letter_code
_entity_poly.pdbx_strand_id
1 'polypeptide(L)'
;MKFPKGETIYKETPSELLNLKELIAWIRSKKFYGILRGIVSEYETEILITNGKLRKAFTYHQGELILSDEDAINMFVTDALARNSKISLCSLDSKITKVLLVSLFTSPKIHDKEISLFVPSKLLEDCIKKNTISQLSILFSKDKYHFLFEGGELLGYYEEGEGMLKLDPEYKVFNELLNRGEGFLRFYQITEEDFENLKLPSLKFGVIEEEMDKIYDVLLSYMNFLLDFYSQHGLSNGTIEGYIKNTNPFGESLVFYNKKFILKEIHEIGWNEFVEYFVSFIKMLNVEIAKYWGKKVTVQKYQQVYKTFFEKYKNEPEILKILEDLSPEKLEFEEGDHE
;
A
#
# COMPACT_ATOMS: atom_id res chain seq x y z
N MET A 1 17.35 -9.13 8.40
CA MET A 1 17.55 -8.62 7.03
C MET A 1 17.26 -7.14 7.06
N LYS A 2 18.27 -6.30 7.30
CA LYS A 2 18.09 -4.84 7.18
C LYS A 2 17.85 -4.47 5.73
N PHE A 3 16.92 -3.54 5.49
CA PHE A 3 16.64 -3.04 4.15
C PHE A 3 17.56 -1.87 3.79
N PRO A 4 18.04 -1.77 2.54
CA PRO A 4 18.95 -0.70 2.14
C PRO A 4 18.21 0.63 1.99
N LYS A 5 18.67 1.70 2.63
CA LYS A 5 18.25 3.08 2.39
C LYS A 5 18.70 3.55 1.01
N GLY A 6 17.79 4.17 0.28
CA GLY A 6 18.08 4.97 -0.91
C GLY A 6 18.04 6.47 -0.61
N GLU A 7 17.57 7.26 -1.58
CA GLU A 7 17.44 8.70 -1.45
C GLU A 7 16.45 9.04 -0.33
N THR A 8 16.87 9.89 0.61
CA THR A 8 16.08 10.19 1.80
C THR A 8 15.11 11.33 1.53
N ILE A 9 13.82 11.07 1.69
CA ILE A 9 12.74 12.07 1.59
C ILE A 9 12.49 12.70 2.97
N TYR A 10 12.30 11.85 3.98
CA TYR A 10 12.22 12.26 5.39
C TYR A 10 13.35 11.61 6.16
N LYS A 11 14.04 12.41 6.99
CA LYS A 11 15.16 11.93 7.81
C LYS A 11 14.86 12.19 9.28
N GLU A 12 14.65 11.12 10.02
CA GLU A 12 14.46 11.16 11.48
C GLU A 12 13.44 12.23 11.94
N THR A 13 12.39 12.43 11.16
CA THR A 13 11.38 13.44 11.43
C THR A 13 10.54 13.00 12.64
N PRO A 14 10.40 13.83 13.69
CA PRO A 14 9.54 13.50 14.81
C PRO A 14 8.10 13.19 14.37
N SER A 15 7.55 12.09 14.86
CA SER A 15 6.19 11.63 14.51
C SER A 15 5.11 12.65 14.86
N GLU A 16 5.32 13.49 15.88
CA GLU A 16 4.44 14.63 16.23
C GLU A 16 4.18 15.61 15.08
N LEU A 17 5.12 15.72 14.14
CA LEU A 17 5.05 16.64 13.00
C LEU A 17 4.44 15.99 11.76
N LEU A 18 4.06 14.71 11.83
CA LEU A 18 3.58 13.93 10.71
C LEU A 18 2.16 13.45 10.98
N ASN A 19 1.25 13.67 10.04
CA ASN A 19 -0.02 12.97 10.00
C ASN A 19 0.19 11.60 9.35
N LEU A 20 0.22 10.54 10.17
CA LEU A 20 0.48 9.19 9.67
C LEU A 20 -0.59 8.70 8.67
N LYS A 21 -1.88 9.07 8.86
CA LYS A 21 -2.96 8.72 7.93
C LYS A 21 -2.71 9.35 6.55
N GLU A 22 -2.25 10.59 6.50
CA GLU A 22 -1.90 11.28 5.24
C GLU A 22 -0.65 10.70 4.59
N LEU A 23 0.38 10.36 5.37
CA LEU A 23 1.59 9.71 4.86
C LEU A 23 1.26 8.38 4.18
N ILE A 24 0.43 7.55 4.83
CA ILE A 24 -0.02 6.27 4.28
C ILE A 24 -0.82 6.48 3.00
N ALA A 25 -1.77 7.43 2.99
CA ALA A 25 -2.54 7.76 1.80
C ALA A 25 -1.65 8.21 0.63
N TRP A 26 -0.63 9.03 0.91
CA TRP A 26 0.35 9.47 -0.09
C TRP A 26 1.19 8.29 -0.63
N ILE A 27 1.65 7.39 0.24
CA ILE A 27 2.41 6.19 -0.14
C ILE A 27 1.61 5.35 -1.15
N ARG A 28 0.31 5.19 -0.90
CA ARG A 28 -0.62 4.45 -1.77
C ARG A 28 -0.81 5.18 -3.10
N SER A 29 -1.22 6.45 -3.07
CA SER A 29 -1.56 7.21 -4.28
C SER A 29 -0.36 7.42 -5.21
N LYS A 30 0.85 7.59 -4.65
CA LYS A 30 2.09 7.71 -5.43
C LYS A 30 2.67 6.38 -5.89
N LYS A 31 2.04 5.24 -5.54
CA LYS A 31 2.58 3.92 -5.87
C LYS A 31 4.04 3.79 -5.43
N PHE A 32 4.32 4.25 -4.21
CA PHE A 32 5.68 4.45 -3.72
C PHE A 32 6.50 3.14 -3.67
N TYR A 33 7.81 3.27 -3.94
CA TYR A 33 8.82 2.21 -3.80
C TYR A 33 9.91 2.69 -2.85
N GLY A 34 10.14 1.96 -1.76
CA GLY A 34 11.12 2.37 -0.77
C GLY A 34 10.95 1.73 0.60
N ILE A 35 11.56 2.35 1.60
CA ILE A 35 11.51 1.91 2.99
C ILE A 35 10.95 3.03 3.85
N LEU A 36 9.95 2.68 4.65
CA LEU A 36 9.48 3.48 5.77
C LEU A 36 10.12 2.93 7.04
N ARG A 37 10.71 3.82 7.84
CA ARG A 37 11.41 3.45 9.07
C ARG A 37 10.88 4.23 10.26
N GLY A 38 10.58 3.54 11.36
CA GLY A 38 10.30 4.15 12.66
C GLY A 38 11.40 3.82 13.66
N ILE A 39 11.80 4.81 14.46
CA ILE A 39 12.84 4.67 15.48
C ILE A 39 12.29 5.17 16.81
N VAL A 40 12.33 4.31 17.83
CA VAL A 40 11.99 4.63 19.22
C VAL A 40 13.10 4.09 20.11
N SER A 41 13.85 4.98 20.76
CA SER A 41 15.01 4.58 21.58
C SER A 41 15.97 3.67 20.80
N GLU A 42 16.11 2.41 21.20
CA GLU A 42 16.98 1.40 20.56
C GLU A 42 16.22 0.43 19.64
N TYR A 43 14.93 0.68 19.42
CA TYR A 43 14.07 -0.08 18.53
C TYR A 43 13.98 0.58 17.16
N GLU A 44 14.14 -0.22 16.12
CA GLU A 44 14.09 0.23 14.73
C GLU A 44 13.16 -0.68 13.93
N THR A 45 12.03 -0.17 13.49
CA THR A 45 11.13 -0.88 12.58
C THR A 45 11.36 -0.40 11.15
N GLU A 46 11.62 -1.32 10.24
CA GLU A 46 11.75 -1.07 8.81
C GLU A 46 10.64 -1.78 8.04
N ILE A 47 9.97 -1.06 7.14
CA ILE A 47 8.86 -1.54 6.32
C ILE A 47 9.22 -1.34 4.86
N LEU A 48 9.33 -2.44 4.11
CA LEU A 48 9.53 -2.43 2.66
C LEU A 48 8.20 -2.19 1.94
N ILE A 49 8.16 -1.17 1.10
CA ILE A 49 6.97 -0.73 0.37
C ILE A 49 7.24 -0.78 -1.13
N THR A 50 6.30 -1.32 -1.89
CA THR A 50 6.44 -1.53 -3.33
C THR A 50 5.10 -1.26 -4.01
N ASN A 51 5.07 -0.37 -5.01
CA ASN A 51 3.82 0.05 -5.65
C ASN A 51 2.76 0.48 -4.62
N GLY A 52 3.19 1.19 -3.57
CA GLY A 52 2.35 1.60 -2.44
C GLY A 52 1.90 0.47 -1.50
N LYS A 53 2.24 -0.80 -1.78
CA LYS A 53 1.87 -1.97 -0.96
C LYS A 53 3.01 -2.39 -0.03
N LEU A 54 2.69 -2.64 1.24
CA LEU A 54 3.64 -3.15 2.23
C LEU A 54 3.92 -4.62 1.93
N ARG A 55 5.19 -4.97 1.80
CA ARG A 55 5.60 -6.35 1.43
C ARG A 55 6.19 -7.11 2.60
N LYS A 56 6.98 -6.44 3.41
CA LYS A 56 7.68 -7.05 4.52
C LYS A 56 8.00 -5.99 5.55
N ALA A 57 7.97 -6.36 6.83
CA ALA A 57 8.37 -5.49 7.90
C ALA A 57 9.23 -6.26 8.91
N PHE A 58 10.18 -5.57 9.52
CA PHE A 58 11.06 -6.12 10.53
C PHE A 58 11.30 -5.08 11.61
N THR A 59 11.21 -5.48 12.88
CA THR A 59 11.64 -4.66 14.00
C THR A 59 12.91 -5.24 14.59
N TYR A 60 13.89 -4.37 14.83
CA TYR A 60 15.16 -4.69 15.42
C TYR A 60 15.32 -4.03 16.78
N HIS A 61 16.01 -4.69 17.69
CA HIS A 61 16.53 -4.11 18.92
C HIS A 61 18.03 -4.38 18.98
N GLN A 62 18.84 -3.31 19.05
CA GLN A 62 20.31 -3.42 19.04
C GLN A 62 20.89 -4.29 17.90
N GLY A 63 20.19 -4.35 16.76
CA GLY A 63 20.58 -5.15 15.59
C GLY A 63 20.03 -6.58 15.56
N GLU A 64 19.37 -7.04 16.63
CA GLU A 64 18.70 -8.34 16.66
C GLU A 64 17.24 -8.22 16.18
N LEU A 65 16.81 -9.14 15.32
CA LEU A 65 15.44 -9.20 14.83
C LEU A 65 14.52 -9.71 15.95
N ILE A 66 13.48 -8.94 16.28
CA ILE A 66 12.54 -9.28 17.36
C ILE A 66 11.11 -9.49 16.88
N LEU A 67 10.65 -8.76 15.87
CA LEU A 67 9.31 -8.87 15.29
C LEU A 67 9.41 -8.85 13.77
N SER A 68 8.44 -9.47 13.10
CA SER A 68 8.32 -9.45 11.65
C SER A 68 6.87 -9.30 11.22
N ASP A 69 6.69 -8.78 10.01
CA ASP A 69 5.39 -8.66 9.33
C ASP A 69 4.35 -7.87 10.14
N GLU A 70 3.16 -8.42 10.38
CA GLU A 70 2.07 -7.67 11.01
C GLU A 70 2.42 -7.19 12.42
N ASP A 71 3.14 -7.99 13.21
CA ASP A 71 3.56 -7.59 14.56
C ASP A 71 4.51 -6.38 14.52
N ALA A 72 5.44 -6.36 13.56
CA ALA A 72 6.35 -5.24 13.37
C ALA A 72 5.58 -3.98 12.93
N ILE A 73 4.60 -4.13 12.03
CA ILE A 73 3.78 -2.99 11.58
C ILE A 73 2.91 -2.46 12.72
N ASN A 74 2.28 -3.34 13.51
CA ASN A 74 1.46 -2.95 14.65
C ASN A 74 2.28 -2.17 15.70
N MET A 75 3.52 -2.60 15.96
CA MET A 75 4.44 -1.84 16.81
C MET A 75 4.74 -0.46 16.21
N PHE A 76 5.13 -0.39 14.93
CA PHE A 76 5.39 0.89 14.25
C PHE A 76 4.21 1.87 14.33
N VAL A 77 3.00 1.39 14.05
CA VAL A 77 1.78 2.20 14.09
C VAL A 77 1.51 2.69 15.50
N THR A 78 1.61 1.80 16.50
CA THR A 78 1.41 2.14 17.91
C THR A 78 2.37 3.23 18.36
N ASP A 79 3.66 3.07 18.05
CA ASP A 79 4.71 4.02 18.40
C ASP A 79 4.54 5.38 17.71
N ALA A 80 4.18 5.37 16.42
CA ALA A 80 3.90 6.60 15.69
C ALA A 80 2.67 7.35 16.23
N LEU A 81 1.58 6.63 16.57
CA LEU A 81 0.39 7.22 17.18
C LEU A 81 0.65 7.73 18.60
N ALA A 82 1.53 7.06 19.35
CA ALA A 82 2.00 7.50 20.66
C ALA A 82 2.93 8.72 20.62
N ARG A 83 3.27 9.22 19.42
CA ARG A 83 4.05 10.46 19.21
C ARG A 83 5.47 10.42 19.79
N ASN A 84 6.03 9.25 20.02
CA ASN A 84 7.34 9.08 20.66
C ASN A 84 8.43 8.60 19.68
N SER A 85 8.09 8.45 18.40
CA SER A 85 9.00 7.92 17.38
C SER A 85 9.55 9.00 16.44
N LYS A 86 10.69 8.69 15.82
CA LYS A 86 11.21 9.39 14.64
C LYS A 86 10.93 8.54 13.41
N ILE A 87 10.43 9.15 12.35
CA ILE A 87 10.09 8.50 11.09
C ILE A 87 11.07 8.94 10.01
N SER A 88 11.57 7.98 9.23
CA SER A 88 12.31 8.25 8.00
C SER A 88 11.64 7.56 6.82
N LEU A 89 11.67 8.21 5.66
CA LEU A 89 11.15 7.67 4.41
C LEU A 89 12.27 7.76 3.38
N CYS A 90 12.67 6.62 2.83
CA CYS A 90 13.72 6.55 1.82
C CYS A 90 13.15 5.93 0.55
N SER A 91 13.27 6.63 -0.58
CA SER A 91 12.90 6.09 -1.88
C SER A 91 13.96 5.14 -2.40
N LEU A 92 13.49 4.04 -3.01
CA LEU A 92 14.32 3.08 -3.71
C LEU A 92 13.90 3.02 -5.18
N ASP A 93 14.86 2.71 -6.04
CA ASP A 93 14.55 2.30 -7.41
C ASP A 93 13.61 1.08 -7.36
N SER A 94 12.61 1.06 -8.24
CA SER A 94 11.68 -0.06 -8.37
C SER A 94 12.42 -1.35 -8.73
N LYS A 95 13.53 -1.24 -9.48
CA LYS A 95 14.43 -2.34 -9.81
C LYS A 95 15.08 -2.98 -8.58
N ILE A 96 15.69 -2.16 -7.73
CA ILE A 96 16.29 -2.60 -6.46
C ILE A 96 15.25 -3.32 -5.60
N THR A 97 14.06 -2.75 -5.53
CA THR A 97 12.96 -3.28 -4.74
C THR A 97 12.58 -4.70 -5.17
N LYS A 98 12.47 -4.96 -6.48
CA LYS A 98 12.20 -6.32 -6.99
C LYS A 98 13.27 -7.31 -6.54
N VAL A 99 14.55 -6.92 -6.62
CA VAL A 99 15.67 -7.79 -6.23
C VAL A 99 15.60 -8.15 -4.74
N LEU A 100 15.31 -7.18 -3.87
CA LEU A 100 15.15 -7.43 -2.43
C LEU A 100 14.04 -8.46 -2.15
N LEU A 101 12.91 -8.35 -2.87
CA LEU A 101 11.78 -9.28 -2.73
C LEU A 101 12.15 -10.72 -3.09
N VAL A 102 13.07 -10.93 -4.03
CA VAL A 102 13.51 -12.29 -4.40
C VAL A 102 14.04 -13.02 -3.17
N SER A 103 14.92 -12.42 -2.36
CA SER A 103 15.44 -13.10 -1.15
C SER A 103 14.41 -13.32 -0.04
N LEU A 104 13.31 -12.57 -0.06
CA LEU A 104 12.25 -12.65 0.95
C LEU A 104 11.20 -13.71 0.63
N PHE A 105 10.94 -13.95 -0.66
CA PHE A 105 9.82 -14.78 -1.14
C PHE A 105 10.24 -15.98 -1.97
N THR A 106 11.53 -16.15 -2.23
CA THR A 106 12.04 -17.32 -2.96
C THR A 106 13.05 -18.08 -2.12
N SER A 107 13.19 -19.37 -2.42
CA SER A 107 14.25 -20.19 -1.85
C SER A 107 15.58 -19.89 -2.54
N PRO A 108 16.70 -19.89 -1.81
CA PRO A 108 18.00 -19.76 -2.43
C PRO A 108 18.23 -20.93 -3.40
N LYS A 109 18.84 -20.66 -4.56
CA LYS A 109 19.19 -21.70 -5.53
C LYS A 109 20.33 -22.60 -5.05
N ILE A 110 21.09 -22.14 -4.05
CA ILE A 110 22.16 -22.93 -3.46
C ILE A 110 21.54 -23.92 -2.47
N HIS A 111 21.21 -25.12 -2.96
CA HIS A 111 21.18 -26.30 -2.12
C HIS A 111 22.61 -26.85 -1.97
N ASP A 112 22.94 -27.41 -0.81
CA ASP A 112 24.26 -27.90 -0.34
C ASP A 112 24.98 -28.97 -1.22
N LYS A 113 24.69 -29.05 -2.52
CA LYS A 113 25.23 -30.07 -3.43
C LYS A 113 25.68 -29.57 -4.81
N GLU A 114 25.46 -28.32 -5.20
CA GLU A 114 25.95 -27.79 -6.48
C GLU A 114 27.36 -27.20 -6.36
N ILE A 115 28.35 -28.08 -6.35
CA ILE A 115 29.80 -27.73 -6.36
C ILE A 115 30.14 -26.75 -7.51
N SER A 116 29.35 -26.73 -8.59
CA SER A 116 29.54 -25.85 -9.74
C SER A 116 29.35 -24.35 -9.49
N LEU A 117 28.55 -23.96 -8.48
CA LEU A 117 28.29 -22.55 -8.15
C LEU A 117 29.40 -21.91 -7.28
N PHE A 118 30.36 -22.71 -6.79
CA PHE A 118 31.49 -22.23 -5.99
C PHE A 118 32.64 -21.67 -6.83
N VAL A 119 32.48 -21.61 -8.16
CA VAL A 119 33.44 -20.96 -9.04
C VAL A 119 33.03 -19.51 -9.23
N PRO A 120 33.80 -18.51 -8.77
CA PRO A 120 33.42 -17.09 -8.83
C PRO A 120 33.01 -16.62 -10.23
N SER A 121 33.66 -17.11 -11.28
CA SER A 121 33.33 -16.77 -12.67
C SER A 121 31.94 -17.28 -13.08
N LYS A 122 31.57 -18.50 -12.70
CA LYS A 122 30.24 -19.06 -12.99
C LYS A 122 29.14 -18.34 -12.20
N LEU A 123 29.42 -18.01 -10.94
CA LEU A 123 28.48 -17.26 -10.11
C LEU A 123 28.23 -15.87 -10.70
N LEU A 124 29.27 -15.20 -11.20
CA LEU A 124 29.13 -13.94 -11.92
C LEU A 124 28.30 -14.11 -13.20
N GLU A 125 28.59 -15.14 -14.02
CA GLU A 125 27.82 -15.47 -15.22
C GLU A 125 26.32 -15.67 -14.92
N ASP A 126 26.00 -16.36 -13.82
CA ASP A 126 24.63 -16.56 -13.37
C ASP A 126 24.00 -15.26 -12.85
N CYS A 127 24.73 -14.42 -12.12
CA CYS A 127 24.25 -13.13 -11.64
C CYS A 127 23.90 -12.16 -12.78
N ILE A 128 24.69 -12.19 -13.87
CA ILE A 128 24.51 -11.30 -15.04
C ILE A 128 23.63 -11.92 -16.14
N LYS A 129 22.92 -13.01 -15.85
CA LYS A 129 22.03 -13.65 -16.82
C LYS A 129 20.86 -12.73 -17.15
N LYS A 130 20.65 -12.47 -18.44
CA LYS A 130 19.52 -11.67 -18.95
C LYS A 130 18.17 -12.27 -18.55
N ASN A 131 17.17 -11.41 -18.39
CA ASN A 131 15.79 -11.75 -18.01
C ASN A 131 15.69 -12.46 -16.65
N THR A 132 16.64 -12.20 -15.74
CA THR A 132 16.61 -12.73 -14.38
C THR A 132 16.75 -11.60 -13.36
N ILE A 133 16.16 -11.85 -12.20
CA ILE A 133 16.29 -11.04 -11.00
C ILE A 133 17.09 -11.87 -10.02
N SER A 134 18.21 -11.35 -9.51
CA SER A 134 19.06 -12.12 -8.61
C SER A 134 19.71 -11.31 -7.51
N GLN A 135 19.89 -11.95 -6.36
CA GLN A 135 20.55 -11.39 -5.21
C GLN A 135 21.61 -12.37 -4.72
N LEU A 136 22.85 -11.89 -4.59
CA LEU A 136 23.92 -12.64 -3.96
C LEU A 136 24.23 -12.02 -2.60
N SER A 137 24.16 -12.83 -1.56
CA SER A 137 24.63 -12.44 -0.22
C SER A 137 25.94 -13.15 0.11
N ILE A 138 26.93 -12.39 0.56
CA ILE A 138 28.22 -12.89 1.07
C ILE A 138 28.24 -12.63 2.57
N LEU A 139 28.28 -13.70 3.36
CA LEU A 139 28.20 -13.67 4.82
C LEU A 139 29.55 -14.00 5.42
N PHE A 140 30.19 -12.99 6.01
CA PHE A 140 31.37 -13.15 6.87
C PHE A 140 30.93 -13.27 8.34
N SER A 141 31.89 -13.48 9.24
CA SER A 141 31.62 -13.62 10.68
C SER A 141 31.04 -12.36 11.32
N LYS A 142 31.34 -11.17 10.77
CA LYS A 142 30.87 -9.87 11.28
C LYS A 142 30.09 -9.05 10.27
N ASP A 143 30.36 -9.27 8.97
CA ASP A 143 29.83 -8.43 7.91
C ASP A 143 28.99 -9.26 6.95
N LYS A 144 27.91 -8.68 6.44
CA LYS A 144 27.06 -9.31 5.45
C LYS A 144 26.80 -8.35 4.30
N TYR A 145 27.24 -8.73 3.11
CA TYR A 145 27.11 -7.94 1.90
C TYR A 145 26.02 -8.53 1.01
N HIS A 146 25.24 -7.66 0.38
CA HIS A 146 24.17 -8.03 -0.52
C HIS A 146 24.37 -7.32 -1.85
N PHE A 147 24.60 -8.08 -2.91
CA PHE A 147 24.72 -7.62 -4.30
C PHE A 147 23.41 -7.87 -5.04
N LEU A 148 22.97 -6.86 -5.79
CA LEU A 148 21.64 -6.83 -6.39
C LEU A 148 21.74 -6.74 -7.91
N PHE A 149 21.13 -7.68 -8.62
CA PHE A 149 21.18 -7.76 -10.08
C PHE A 149 19.78 -7.88 -10.68
N GLU A 150 19.53 -7.18 -11.78
CA GLU A 150 18.32 -7.33 -12.60
C GLU A 150 18.67 -7.16 -14.08
N GLY A 151 18.10 -8.01 -14.95
CA GLY A 151 18.27 -7.90 -16.39
C GLY A 151 19.70 -8.09 -16.89
N GLY A 152 20.59 -8.64 -16.05
CA GLY A 152 22.02 -8.80 -16.34
C GLY A 152 22.91 -7.64 -15.91
N GLU A 153 22.37 -6.65 -15.20
CA GLU A 153 23.12 -5.48 -14.70
C GLU A 153 23.25 -5.54 -13.17
N LEU A 154 24.41 -5.10 -12.64
CA LEU A 154 24.59 -4.88 -11.20
C LEU A 154 23.99 -3.53 -10.83
N LEU A 155 22.91 -3.54 -10.04
CA LEU A 155 22.24 -2.34 -9.57
C LEU A 155 23.01 -1.67 -8.43
N GLY A 156 23.82 -2.45 -7.70
CA GLY A 156 24.61 -2.00 -6.57
C GLY A 156 24.68 -3.06 -5.49
N TYR A 157 25.24 -2.67 -4.35
CA TYR A 157 25.36 -3.52 -3.18
C TYR A 157 25.14 -2.73 -1.90
N TYR A 158 24.84 -3.43 -0.82
CA TYR A 158 24.82 -2.83 0.51
C TYR A 158 25.36 -3.80 1.55
N GLU A 159 25.95 -3.23 2.59
CA GLU A 159 26.31 -3.95 3.80
C GLU A 159 25.12 -3.90 4.77
N GLU A 160 24.73 -5.04 5.35
CA GLU A 160 23.56 -5.11 6.22
C GLU A 160 23.69 -4.20 7.45
N GLY A 161 24.89 -4.01 7.99
CA GLY A 161 25.15 -3.13 9.14
C GLY A 161 24.84 -1.66 8.86
N GLU A 162 25.32 -1.14 7.73
CA GLU A 162 25.11 0.25 7.31
C GLU A 162 23.73 0.46 6.67
N GLY A 163 23.25 -0.54 5.94
CA GLY A 163 22.00 -0.48 5.17
C GLY A 163 21.99 0.67 4.17
N MET A 164 23.13 1.06 3.58
CA MET A 164 23.20 2.10 2.55
C MET A 164 23.55 1.47 1.20
N LEU A 165 22.78 1.78 0.15
CA LEU A 165 23.10 1.30 -1.19
C LEU A 165 24.32 2.02 -1.75
N LYS A 166 25.27 1.24 -2.27
CA LYS A 166 26.52 1.69 -2.91
C LYS A 166 26.58 1.13 -4.33
N LEU A 167 27.17 1.91 -5.25
CA LEU A 167 27.41 1.47 -6.62
C LEU A 167 28.76 0.73 -6.71
N ASP A 168 28.84 -0.26 -7.60
CA ASP A 168 30.08 -0.98 -7.93
C ASP A 168 30.13 -1.28 -9.44
N PRO A 169 30.17 -0.25 -10.31
CA PRO A 169 29.98 -0.41 -11.76
C PRO A 169 31.08 -1.24 -12.45
N GLU A 170 32.24 -1.41 -11.82
CA GLU A 170 33.36 -2.21 -12.32
C GLU A 170 33.52 -3.56 -11.60
N TYR A 171 32.53 -3.95 -10.78
CA TYR A 171 32.54 -5.20 -10.00
C TYR A 171 33.80 -5.36 -9.12
N LYS A 172 34.43 -4.26 -8.71
CA LYS A 172 35.70 -4.30 -7.96
C LYS A 172 35.48 -4.91 -6.59
N VAL A 173 34.48 -4.42 -5.87
CA VAL A 173 34.14 -4.90 -4.51
C VAL A 173 33.57 -6.30 -4.59
N PHE A 174 32.69 -6.56 -5.57
CA PHE A 174 32.16 -7.89 -5.82
C PHE A 174 33.26 -8.95 -6.00
N ASN A 175 34.20 -8.69 -6.91
CA ASN A 175 35.30 -9.61 -7.20
C ASN A 175 36.26 -9.73 -6.02
N GLU A 176 36.58 -8.63 -5.33
CA GLU A 176 37.42 -8.67 -4.14
C GLU A 176 36.81 -9.60 -3.07
N LEU A 177 35.53 -9.41 -2.73
CA LEU A 177 34.86 -10.18 -1.69
C LEU A 177 34.69 -11.66 -2.07
N LEU A 178 34.41 -11.98 -3.32
CA LEU A 178 34.35 -13.37 -3.78
C LEU A 178 35.71 -14.06 -3.73
N ASN A 179 36.79 -13.36 -4.10
CA ASN A 179 38.14 -13.93 -4.14
C ASN A 179 38.77 -14.08 -2.75
N ARG A 180 38.21 -13.47 -1.70
CA ARG A 180 38.66 -13.72 -0.33
C ARG A 180 38.50 -15.20 0.06
N GLY A 181 37.57 -15.93 -0.56
CA GLY A 181 37.40 -17.37 -0.32
C GLY A 181 36.96 -17.73 1.11
N GLU A 182 36.55 -16.73 1.88
CA GLU A 182 36.07 -16.84 3.26
C GLU A 182 34.60 -16.44 3.31
N GLY A 183 33.79 -17.14 4.11
CA GLY A 183 32.37 -16.82 4.30
C GLY A 183 31.39 -17.76 3.58
N PHE A 184 30.10 -17.54 3.83
CA PHE A 184 29.00 -18.30 3.24
C PHE A 184 28.31 -17.50 2.14
N LEU A 185 27.90 -18.17 1.08
CA LEU A 185 27.14 -17.56 -0.02
C LEU A 185 25.67 -17.94 0.08
N ARG A 186 24.79 -16.98 -0.17
CA ARG A 186 23.37 -17.23 -0.45
C ARG A 186 23.00 -16.57 -1.75
N PHE A 187 22.68 -17.37 -2.76
CA PHE A 187 22.28 -16.87 -4.06
C PHE A 187 20.80 -17.17 -4.30
N TYR A 188 20.07 -16.13 -4.64
CA TYR A 188 18.67 -16.20 -5.03
C TYR A 188 18.57 -15.73 -6.48
N GLN A 189 17.84 -16.46 -7.30
CA GLN A 189 17.59 -16.07 -8.67
C GLN A 189 16.23 -16.60 -9.12
N ILE A 190 15.53 -15.77 -9.88
CA ILE A 190 14.26 -16.11 -10.50
C ILE A 190 14.21 -15.46 -11.89
N THR A 191 13.44 -16.02 -12.81
CA THR A 191 13.18 -15.33 -14.09
C THR A 191 12.24 -14.15 -13.85
N GLU A 192 12.30 -13.12 -14.69
CA GLU A 192 11.36 -11.99 -14.59
C GLU A 192 9.90 -12.46 -14.74
N GLU A 193 9.64 -13.40 -15.64
CA GLU A 193 8.32 -14.02 -15.85
C GLU A 193 7.81 -14.76 -14.60
N ASP A 194 8.65 -15.61 -13.99
CA ASP A 194 8.26 -16.32 -12.76
C ASP A 194 8.02 -15.36 -11.60
N PHE A 195 8.79 -14.27 -11.52
CA PHE A 195 8.63 -13.25 -10.48
C PHE A 195 7.30 -12.49 -10.64
N GLU A 196 6.91 -12.12 -11.86
CA GLU A 196 5.62 -11.49 -12.13
C GLU A 196 4.43 -12.37 -11.72
N ASN A 197 4.60 -13.69 -11.78
CA ASN A 197 3.61 -14.66 -11.35
C ASN A 197 3.59 -14.90 -9.82
N LEU A 198 4.54 -14.36 -9.05
CA LEU A 198 4.54 -14.48 -7.59
C LEU A 198 3.40 -13.68 -6.99
N LYS A 199 2.49 -14.37 -6.29
CA LYS A 199 1.49 -13.74 -5.43
C LYS A 199 2.16 -13.24 -4.15
N LEU A 200 2.75 -12.06 -4.22
CA LEU A 200 3.36 -11.41 -3.07
C LEU A 200 2.27 -10.98 -2.07
N PRO A 201 2.37 -11.38 -0.78
CA PRO A 201 1.43 -10.91 0.22
C PRO A 201 1.46 -9.38 0.32
N SER A 202 0.33 -8.81 0.69
CA SER A 202 0.20 -7.39 1.04
C SER A 202 -0.11 -7.32 2.52
N LEU A 203 0.80 -6.74 3.29
CA LEU A 203 0.53 -6.40 4.68
C LEU A 203 -0.33 -5.13 4.75
N LYS A 204 -0.87 -4.85 5.93
CA LYS A 204 -1.65 -3.65 6.22
C LYS A 204 -1.01 -2.81 7.33
N PHE A 205 -1.26 -1.50 7.35
CA PHE A 205 -0.89 -0.57 8.45
C PHE A 205 -1.75 -0.79 9.72
N GLY A 206 -2.07 -2.05 10.04
CA GLY A 206 -2.84 -2.45 11.23
C GLY A 206 -4.13 -1.64 11.40
N VAL A 207 -4.33 -1.13 12.62
CA VAL A 207 -5.52 -0.36 13.06
C VAL A 207 -5.89 0.78 12.11
N ILE A 208 -4.92 1.46 11.48
CA ILE A 208 -5.24 2.59 10.58
C ILE A 208 -6.04 2.11 9.36
N GLU A 209 -5.64 0.99 8.76
CA GLU A 209 -6.36 0.44 7.61
C GLU A 209 -7.62 -0.32 8.04
N GLU A 210 -7.69 -0.85 9.27
CA GLU A 210 -8.95 -1.38 9.83
C GLU A 210 -10.02 -0.29 10.05
N GLU A 211 -9.62 0.90 10.50
CA GLU A 211 -10.51 2.07 10.59
C GLU A 211 -11.00 2.50 9.21
N MET A 212 -10.13 2.45 8.18
CA MET A 212 -10.53 2.72 6.80
C MET A 212 -11.51 1.68 6.26
N ASP A 213 -11.25 0.39 6.49
CA ASP A 213 -12.13 -0.70 6.06
C ASP A 213 -13.55 -0.50 6.64
N LYS A 214 -13.67 -0.06 7.92
CA LYS A 214 -14.96 0.31 8.52
C LYS A 214 -15.65 1.49 7.82
N ILE A 215 -14.89 2.53 7.48
CA ILE A 215 -15.43 3.69 6.74
C ILE A 215 -16.00 3.26 5.40
N TYR A 216 -15.27 2.40 4.66
CA TYR A 216 -15.73 1.86 3.38
C TYR A 216 -17.02 1.05 3.55
N ASP A 217 -17.11 0.19 4.55
CA ASP A 217 -18.31 -0.61 4.83
C ASP A 217 -19.53 0.26 5.18
N VAL A 218 -19.33 1.33 5.95
CA VAL A 218 -20.40 2.27 6.32
C VAL A 218 -20.89 3.04 5.10
N LEU A 219 -19.99 3.55 4.28
CA LEU A 219 -20.30 4.26 3.04
C LEU A 219 -21.05 3.34 2.06
N LEU A 220 -20.56 2.11 1.84
CA LEU A 220 -21.24 1.11 1.02
C LEU A 220 -22.64 0.79 1.55
N SER A 221 -22.78 0.62 2.87
CA SER A 221 -24.07 0.42 3.51
C SER A 221 -25.01 1.60 3.27
N TYR A 222 -24.49 2.83 3.31
CA TYR A 222 -25.27 4.03 3.05
C TYR A 222 -25.84 4.04 1.63
N MET A 223 -25.02 3.77 0.61
CA MET A 223 -25.53 3.76 -0.77
C MET A 223 -26.53 2.65 -1.03
N ASN A 224 -26.24 1.45 -0.54
CA ASN A 224 -27.14 0.32 -0.72
C ASN A 224 -28.49 0.61 -0.06
N PHE A 225 -28.48 1.21 1.13
CA PHE A 225 -29.69 1.67 1.80
C PHE A 225 -30.42 2.77 1.01
N LEU A 226 -29.71 3.76 0.47
CA LEU A 226 -30.27 4.82 -0.36
C LEU A 226 -30.99 4.25 -1.59
N LEU A 227 -30.36 3.32 -2.31
CA LEU A 227 -30.93 2.70 -3.50
C LEU A 227 -32.15 1.83 -3.19
N ASP A 228 -32.09 1.04 -2.12
CA ASP A 228 -33.21 0.25 -1.65
C ASP A 228 -34.39 1.16 -1.28
N PHE A 229 -34.11 2.24 -0.56
CA PHE A 229 -35.11 3.23 -0.18
C PHE A 229 -35.76 3.89 -1.40
N TYR A 230 -34.96 4.27 -2.40
CA TYR A 230 -35.49 4.85 -3.64
C TYR A 230 -36.32 3.87 -4.45
N SER A 231 -35.89 2.61 -4.50
CA SER A 231 -36.62 1.54 -5.18
C SER A 231 -37.98 1.27 -4.53
N GLN A 232 -38.02 1.23 -3.19
CA GLN A 232 -39.27 1.08 -2.43
C GLN A 232 -40.25 2.25 -2.61
N HIS A 233 -39.74 3.43 -2.97
CA HIS A 233 -40.53 4.64 -3.17
C HIS A 233 -40.85 4.94 -4.63
N GLY A 234 -40.73 3.95 -5.51
CA GLY A 234 -41.27 4.00 -6.86
C GLY A 234 -40.27 4.35 -7.96
N LEU A 235 -38.96 4.40 -7.67
CA LEU A 235 -37.95 4.49 -8.71
C LEU A 235 -37.64 3.07 -9.20
N SER A 236 -37.77 2.80 -10.50
CA SER A 236 -37.55 1.43 -10.99
C SER A 236 -36.07 1.04 -10.87
N ASN A 237 -35.81 -0.22 -10.51
CA ASN A 237 -34.43 -0.75 -10.48
C ASN A 237 -33.71 -0.57 -11.82
N GLY A 238 -34.43 -0.68 -12.95
CA GLY A 238 -33.86 -0.47 -14.28
C GLY A 238 -33.43 0.98 -14.55
N THR A 239 -34.11 1.96 -13.95
CA THR A 239 -33.74 3.38 -14.05
C THR A 239 -32.44 3.67 -13.30
N ILE A 240 -32.32 3.15 -12.07
CA ILE A 240 -31.13 3.25 -11.24
C ILE A 240 -29.95 2.52 -11.91
N GLU A 241 -30.16 1.28 -12.37
CA GLU A 241 -29.16 0.47 -13.07
C GLU A 241 -28.65 1.14 -14.35
N GLY A 242 -29.56 1.71 -15.15
CA GLY A 242 -29.20 2.42 -16.37
C GLY A 242 -28.31 3.63 -16.09
N TYR A 243 -28.59 4.37 -15.02
CA TYR A 243 -27.76 5.49 -14.61
C TYR A 243 -26.37 5.05 -14.10
N ILE A 244 -26.33 4.07 -13.20
CA ILE A 244 -25.08 3.57 -12.61
C ILE A 244 -24.18 2.93 -13.66
N LYS A 245 -24.72 2.33 -14.72
CA LYS A 245 -23.88 1.81 -15.83
C LYS A 245 -23.22 2.91 -16.66
N ASN A 246 -23.84 4.09 -16.73
CA ASN A 246 -23.37 5.22 -17.53
C ASN A 246 -22.50 6.20 -16.73
N THR A 247 -22.55 6.14 -15.41
CA THR A 247 -21.63 6.82 -14.50
C THR A 247 -20.62 5.79 -14.03
N ASN A 248 -19.35 5.92 -14.39
CA ASN A 248 -18.28 5.04 -13.90
C ASN A 248 -17.53 5.77 -12.78
N PRO A 249 -18.09 5.92 -11.56
CA PRO A 249 -17.63 6.93 -10.61
C PRO A 249 -16.37 6.46 -9.86
N PHE A 250 -16.05 5.17 -9.93
CA PHE A 250 -15.01 4.51 -9.13
C PHE A 250 -14.14 3.56 -9.97
N GLY A 251 -14.23 3.62 -11.31
CA GLY A 251 -13.50 2.71 -12.19
C GLY A 251 -13.85 1.23 -11.93
N GLU A 252 -12.83 0.37 -11.86
CA GLU A 252 -12.97 -1.07 -11.62
C GLU A 252 -13.20 -1.43 -10.13
N SER A 253 -12.96 -0.49 -9.20
CA SER A 253 -12.91 -0.76 -7.76
C SER A 253 -14.28 -0.86 -7.09
N LEU A 254 -15.30 -0.16 -7.59
CA LEU A 254 -16.67 -0.28 -7.10
C LEU A 254 -17.59 -0.78 -8.22
N VAL A 255 -18.23 -1.92 -8.00
CA VAL A 255 -19.08 -2.55 -9.01
C VAL A 255 -20.52 -2.60 -8.52
N PHE A 256 -21.45 -2.26 -9.41
CA PHE A 256 -22.87 -2.48 -9.17
C PHE A 256 -23.28 -3.86 -9.70
N TYR A 257 -23.59 -4.78 -8.79
CA TYR A 257 -23.95 -6.15 -9.11
C TYR A 257 -25.12 -6.61 -8.23
N ASN A 258 -26.10 -7.30 -8.83
CA ASN A 258 -27.30 -7.77 -8.13
C ASN A 258 -27.98 -6.68 -7.28
N LYS A 259 -28.13 -5.47 -7.85
CA LYS A 259 -28.76 -4.30 -7.22
C LYS A 259 -28.02 -3.74 -6.00
N LYS A 260 -26.75 -4.10 -5.81
CA LYS A 260 -25.92 -3.59 -4.72
C LYS A 260 -24.56 -3.15 -5.24
N PHE A 261 -24.03 -2.13 -4.60
CA PHE A 261 -22.63 -1.76 -4.72
C PHE A 261 -21.75 -2.69 -3.89
N ILE A 262 -20.67 -3.16 -4.51
CA ILE A 262 -19.67 -4.05 -3.92
C ILE A 262 -18.29 -3.45 -4.23
N LEU A 263 -17.41 -3.39 -3.24
CA LEU A 263 -16.00 -3.05 -3.48
C LEU A 263 -15.24 -4.29 -3.96
N LYS A 264 -14.59 -4.20 -5.12
CA LYS A 264 -13.70 -5.23 -5.65
C LYS A 264 -12.29 -5.12 -5.07
N GLU A 265 -11.76 -3.91 -4.91
CA GLU A 265 -10.40 -3.67 -4.41
C GLU A 265 -10.33 -2.44 -3.50
N ILE A 266 -10.13 -2.67 -2.20
CA ILE A 266 -10.15 -1.65 -1.13
C ILE A 266 -8.83 -0.87 -1.04
N HIS A 267 -7.73 -1.41 -1.56
CA HIS A 267 -6.38 -1.05 -1.10
C HIS A 267 -5.63 -0.03 -1.96
N GLU A 268 -6.26 0.60 -2.95
CA GLU A 268 -5.55 1.49 -3.90
C GLU A 268 -5.99 2.96 -3.87
N ILE A 269 -7.09 3.31 -3.17
CA ILE A 269 -7.60 4.68 -3.08
C ILE A 269 -7.41 5.19 -1.65
N GLY A 270 -6.93 6.42 -1.49
CA GLY A 270 -6.84 7.05 -0.16
C GLY A 270 -8.23 7.33 0.41
N TRP A 271 -8.41 7.25 1.73
CA TRP A 271 -9.73 7.42 2.34
C TRP A 271 -10.42 8.76 2.00
N ASN A 272 -9.66 9.87 1.96
CA ASN A 272 -10.17 11.19 1.57
C ASN A 272 -10.68 11.18 0.14
N GLU A 273 -9.90 10.63 -0.80
CA GLU A 273 -10.30 10.51 -2.20
C GLU A 273 -11.57 9.66 -2.31
N PHE A 274 -11.65 8.54 -1.58
CA PHE A 274 -12.84 7.71 -1.58
C PHE A 274 -14.08 8.43 -1.05
N VAL A 275 -13.96 9.17 0.05
CA VAL A 275 -15.05 9.99 0.60
C VAL A 275 -15.49 11.05 -0.41
N GLU A 276 -14.56 11.76 -1.05
CA GLU A 276 -14.86 12.78 -2.06
C GLU A 276 -15.57 12.19 -3.29
N TYR A 277 -15.10 11.03 -3.79
CA TYR A 277 -15.77 10.31 -4.88
C TYR A 277 -17.18 9.88 -4.49
N PHE A 278 -17.32 9.38 -3.27
CA PHE A 278 -18.60 8.96 -2.73
C PHE A 278 -19.60 10.11 -2.63
N VAL A 279 -19.19 11.24 -2.04
CA VAL A 279 -20.00 12.46 -1.95
C VAL A 279 -20.40 12.93 -3.35
N SER A 280 -19.46 12.95 -4.29
CA SER A 280 -19.71 13.35 -5.68
C SER A 280 -20.72 12.44 -6.36
N PHE A 281 -20.61 11.12 -6.19
CA PHE A 281 -21.56 10.16 -6.74
C PHE A 281 -22.98 10.38 -6.21
N ILE A 282 -23.13 10.59 -4.90
CA ILE A 282 -24.44 10.84 -4.27
C ILE A 282 -25.06 12.13 -4.81
N LYS A 283 -24.27 13.21 -4.98
CA LYS A 283 -24.74 14.45 -5.61
C LYS A 283 -25.29 14.17 -7.00
N MET A 284 -24.50 13.51 -7.85
CA MET A 284 -24.91 13.24 -9.23
C MET A 284 -26.15 12.33 -9.32
N LEU A 285 -26.22 11.30 -8.48
CA LEU A 285 -27.37 10.39 -8.39
C LEU A 285 -28.65 11.16 -8.03
N ASN A 286 -28.57 12.04 -7.05
CA ASN A 286 -29.70 12.84 -6.60
C ASN A 286 -30.16 13.85 -7.67
N VAL A 287 -29.24 14.45 -8.42
CA VAL A 287 -29.56 15.32 -9.55
C VAL A 287 -30.34 14.57 -10.62
N GLU A 288 -29.93 13.34 -10.95
CA GLU A 288 -30.69 12.53 -11.92
C GLU A 288 -32.05 12.11 -11.40
N ILE A 289 -32.14 11.69 -10.14
CA ILE A 289 -33.42 11.30 -9.53
C ILE A 289 -34.39 12.48 -9.50
N ALA A 290 -33.89 13.71 -9.31
CA ALA A 290 -34.70 14.91 -9.37
C ALA A 290 -35.36 15.13 -10.74
N LYS A 291 -34.84 14.58 -11.85
CA LYS A 291 -35.53 14.62 -13.15
C LYS A 291 -36.80 13.77 -13.19
N TYR A 292 -36.91 12.77 -12.32
CA TYR A 292 -38.08 11.88 -12.24
C TYR A 292 -39.08 12.30 -11.17
N TRP A 293 -38.60 12.69 -9.99
CA TRP A 293 -39.44 13.01 -8.84
C TRP A 293 -39.63 14.51 -8.59
N GLY A 294 -38.83 15.35 -9.24
CA GLY A 294 -38.70 16.76 -8.92
C GLY A 294 -37.83 17.00 -7.69
N LYS A 295 -37.09 18.12 -7.69
CA LYS A 295 -36.13 18.52 -6.66
C LYS A 295 -36.70 18.44 -5.23
N LYS A 296 -37.90 18.98 -5.01
CA LYS A 296 -38.54 19.00 -3.68
C LYS A 296 -38.75 17.59 -3.10
N VAL A 297 -39.22 16.65 -3.91
CA VAL A 297 -39.48 15.27 -3.48
C VAL A 297 -38.16 14.55 -3.24
N THR A 298 -37.19 14.70 -4.15
CA THR A 298 -35.85 14.11 -3.98
C THR A 298 -35.18 14.57 -2.70
N VAL A 299 -35.19 15.88 -2.40
CA VAL A 299 -34.65 16.45 -1.17
C VAL A 299 -35.32 15.83 0.06
N GLN A 300 -36.65 15.78 0.09
CA GLN A 300 -37.39 15.19 1.22
C GLN A 300 -37.06 13.71 1.43
N LYS A 301 -36.96 12.95 0.33
CA LYS A 301 -36.63 11.52 0.38
C LYS A 301 -35.18 11.29 0.81
N TYR A 302 -34.26 12.11 0.33
CA TYR A 302 -32.86 12.09 0.76
C TYR A 302 -32.71 12.44 2.24
N GLN A 303 -33.40 13.48 2.73
CA GLN A 303 -33.42 13.85 4.15
C GLN A 303 -33.91 12.72 5.05
N GLN A 304 -34.89 11.93 4.59
CA GLN A 304 -35.37 10.76 5.33
C GLN A 304 -34.28 9.69 5.45
N VAL A 305 -33.60 9.37 4.34
CA VAL A 305 -32.47 8.43 4.33
C VAL A 305 -31.33 8.91 5.24
N TYR A 306 -30.93 10.17 5.07
CA TYR A 306 -29.88 10.81 5.86
C TYR A 306 -30.19 10.73 7.36
N LYS A 307 -31.39 11.12 7.79
CA LYS A 307 -31.77 11.11 9.21
C LYS A 307 -31.75 9.70 9.80
N THR A 308 -32.23 8.70 9.07
CA THR A 308 -32.20 7.31 9.52
C THR A 308 -30.76 6.81 9.73
N PHE A 309 -29.85 7.15 8.81
CA PHE A 309 -28.46 6.77 8.93
C PHE A 309 -27.73 7.55 10.04
N PHE A 310 -27.97 8.86 10.15
CA PHE A 310 -27.40 9.71 11.19
C PHE A 310 -27.72 9.19 12.60
N GLU A 311 -28.98 8.83 12.86
CA GLU A 311 -29.39 8.27 14.16
C GLU A 311 -28.72 6.92 14.48
N LYS A 312 -28.45 6.10 13.45
CA LYS A 312 -27.79 4.80 13.61
C LYS A 312 -26.32 4.95 14.04
N TYR A 313 -25.63 5.98 13.56
CA TYR A 313 -24.19 6.20 13.78
C TYR A 313 -23.86 7.41 14.69
N LYS A 314 -24.84 7.93 15.44
CA LYS A 314 -24.68 9.13 16.28
C LYS A 314 -23.61 9.06 17.38
N ASN A 315 -23.12 7.86 17.68
CA ASN A 315 -22.07 7.64 18.69
C ASN A 315 -20.70 7.34 18.05
N GLU A 316 -20.56 7.49 16.73
CA GLU A 316 -19.33 7.22 15.97
C GLU A 316 -18.82 8.54 15.35
N PRO A 317 -17.94 9.29 16.04
CA PRO A 317 -17.52 10.64 15.61
C PRO A 317 -16.88 10.69 14.23
N GLU A 318 -16.10 9.67 13.87
CA GLU A 318 -15.43 9.59 12.57
C GLU A 318 -16.44 9.40 11.42
N ILE A 319 -17.49 8.61 11.64
CA ILE A 319 -18.59 8.43 10.69
C ILE A 319 -19.45 9.69 10.62
N LEU A 320 -19.69 10.37 11.74
CA LEU A 320 -20.44 11.63 11.75
C LEU A 320 -19.78 12.69 10.88
N LYS A 321 -18.45 12.81 10.93
CA LYS A 321 -17.71 13.75 10.07
C LYS A 321 -17.93 13.47 8.58
N ILE A 322 -18.01 12.19 8.20
CA ILE A 322 -18.30 11.79 6.81
C ILE A 322 -19.77 12.07 6.46
N LEU A 323 -20.70 11.80 7.37
CA LEU A 323 -22.12 12.11 7.16
C LEU A 323 -22.35 13.62 7.06
N GLU A 324 -21.59 14.44 7.78
CA GLU A 324 -21.65 15.90 7.63
C GLU A 324 -21.33 16.35 6.20
N ASP A 325 -20.46 15.65 5.46
CA ASP A 325 -20.18 15.94 4.04
C ASP A 325 -21.29 15.45 3.10
N LEU A 326 -22.12 14.52 3.58
CA LEU A 326 -23.33 14.03 2.93
C LEU A 326 -24.59 14.75 3.42
N SER A 327 -24.46 15.85 4.16
CA SER A 327 -25.64 16.54 4.67
C SER A 327 -26.50 17.08 3.51
N PRO A 328 -27.83 17.08 3.64
CA PRO A 328 -28.72 17.62 2.62
C PRO A 328 -28.39 19.07 2.22
N GLU A 329 -27.79 19.85 3.13
CA GLU A 329 -27.37 21.24 2.91
C GLU A 329 -26.10 21.36 2.05
N LYS A 330 -25.18 20.39 2.11
CA LYS A 330 -23.93 20.39 1.32
C LYS A 330 -24.06 19.73 -0.06
N LEU A 331 -25.14 19.00 -0.28
CA LEU A 331 -25.51 18.47 -1.59
C LEU A 331 -26.29 19.56 -2.32
N GLU A 332 -25.58 20.51 -2.93
CA GLU A 332 -26.20 21.49 -3.82
C GLU A 332 -26.99 20.78 -4.91
N PHE A 333 -28.32 20.88 -4.87
CA PHE A 333 -29.19 20.52 -5.98
C PHE A 333 -29.25 21.76 -6.86
N GLU A 334 -28.43 21.86 -7.91
CA GLU A 334 -28.38 23.06 -8.77
C GLU A 334 -29.80 23.56 -9.12
N GLU A 335 -30.02 24.87 -8.97
CA GLU A 335 -31.23 25.53 -9.44
C GLU A 335 -31.16 25.58 -10.98
N GLY A 336 -31.82 24.63 -11.63
CA GLY A 336 -32.21 24.81 -13.02
C GLY A 336 -33.28 25.89 -13.08
N ASP A 337 -32.88 27.11 -13.46
CA ASP A 337 -33.79 28.16 -13.90
C ASP A 337 -34.58 27.64 -15.11
N HIS A 338 -35.86 27.32 -14.88
CA HIS A 338 -36.84 27.20 -15.93
C HIS A 338 -38.04 28.07 -15.54
N GLU A 339 -37.98 29.33 -15.99
CA GLU A 339 -39.15 30.17 -16.30
C GLU A 339 -40.04 29.53 -17.37
#